data_AF-A0A1G3PKI2-F1
#
_entry.id   AF-A0A1G3PKI2-F1
#
_cell.length_a   1.000
_cell.length_b   1.000
_cell.length_c   1.000
_cell.angle_alpha   90.00
_cell.angle_beta   90.00
_cell.angle_gamma   90.00
#
_symmetry.space_group_name_H-M   'P 1'
#
loop_
_entity.id
_entity.type
_entity.pdbx_description
1 polymer ?
#
loop_
_entity_poly.entity_id
_entity_poly.type
_entity_poly.pdbx_seq_one_letter_code
_entity_poly.pdbx_strand_id
1 'polypeptide(L)'
;MKITSVLIFIFFCSVFVYCEQVKNESEVKKSPKDIVDYFLILPEESLDAYFHGMSFQQRLEFLYINDSFDLTIDTKNAYLSIVGNYDMQTMKQAVTYFTKADKSRIIAVSKAVPDMMFGEQVITVFYEYKDEKFIDVTSKIVPKLTLQLFVSKGYQSMITEEINQAAKFNIELPQIGTVCKATAAGISKPLIEESLWDLVDEILQNKEFNIIELKWNKQKGKFEFGKKYK
;
A
#
# COMPACT_ATOMS: atom_id res chain seq x y z
N MET A 1 4.91 54.14 39.87
CA MET A 1 4.16 52.86 39.87
C MET A 1 3.12 52.91 38.76
N LYS A 2 3.37 52.24 37.63
CA LYS A 2 2.37 52.03 36.57
C LYS A 2 2.23 50.52 36.40
N ILE A 3 1.18 49.99 37.02
CA ILE A 3 0.66 48.65 36.78
C ILE A 3 -0.36 48.77 35.62
N THR A 4 -0.71 47.64 35.03
CA THR A 4 -1.81 47.40 34.07
C THR A 4 -1.58 47.82 32.62
N SER A 5 -1.13 46.84 31.82
CA SER A 5 -1.72 46.46 30.51
C SER A 5 -1.05 45.16 30.02
N VAL A 6 -1.18 44.10 30.80
CA VAL A 6 -0.89 42.72 30.35
C VAL A 6 -2.13 41.92 30.71
N LEU A 7 -3.04 41.76 29.77
CA LEU A 7 -4.17 40.81 29.77
C LEU A 7 -5.18 41.32 28.74
N ILE A 8 -5.10 40.82 27.51
CA ILE A 8 -6.16 40.56 26.51
C ILE A 8 -5.39 40.16 25.25
N PHE A 9 -4.75 38.98 25.27
CA PHE A 9 -4.28 38.31 24.05
C PHE A 9 -4.13 36.80 24.26
N ILE A 10 -5.01 36.22 25.07
CA ILE A 10 -5.05 34.78 25.32
C ILE A 10 -6.51 34.36 25.37
N PHE A 11 -7.27 34.54 24.29
CA PHE A 11 -8.61 33.94 24.16
C PHE A 11 -9.08 33.86 22.69
N PHE A 12 -8.17 33.59 21.75
CA PHE A 12 -8.52 33.34 20.34
C PHE A 12 -7.95 32.05 19.76
N CYS A 13 -7.40 31.15 20.60
CA CYS A 13 -6.72 29.94 20.13
C CYS A 13 -7.36 28.60 20.53
N SER A 14 -8.53 28.57 21.19
CA SER A 14 -9.11 27.32 21.68
C SER A 14 -10.49 26.97 21.13
N VAL A 15 -10.92 27.63 20.05
CA VAL A 15 -12.05 27.15 19.25
C VAL A 15 -11.57 26.98 17.82
N PHE A 16 -10.58 26.09 17.63
CA PHE A 16 -10.57 25.32 16.39
C PHE A 16 -11.82 24.45 16.48
N VAL A 17 -12.92 25.03 16.01
CA VAL A 17 -14.12 24.32 15.59
C VAL A 17 -13.61 23.08 14.88
N TYR A 18 -13.91 21.91 15.44
CA TYR A 18 -13.96 20.66 14.69
C TYR A 18 -14.99 20.91 13.58
N CYS A 19 -14.55 21.60 12.53
CA CYS A 19 -15.30 21.75 11.31
C CYS A 19 -15.15 20.38 10.69
N GLU A 20 -16.07 19.48 11.07
CA GLU A 20 -16.31 18.22 10.41
C GLU A 20 -16.26 18.55 8.92
N GLN A 21 -15.19 18.14 8.24
CA GLN A 21 -15.12 18.38 6.81
C GLN A 21 -16.17 17.48 6.21
N VAL A 22 -17.36 18.04 5.99
CA VAL A 22 -18.44 17.39 5.26
C VAL A 22 -17.93 17.21 3.83
N LYS A 23 -17.32 16.06 3.56
CA LYS A 23 -16.88 15.68 2.22
C LYS A 23 -18.09 15.12 1.47
N ASN A 24 -18.36 15.67 0.29
CA ASN A 24 -19.42 15.16 -0.57
C ASN A 24 -18.86 14.08 -1.51
N GLU A 25 -19.45 12.88 -1.50
CA GLU A 25 -18.98 11.75 -2.31
C GLU A 25 -18.93 12.07 -3.82
N SER A 26 -19.94 12.76 -4.35
CA SER A 26 -19.98 13.11 -5.78
C SER A 26 -18.87 14.09 -6.16
N GLU A 27 -18.56 15.05 -5.28
CA GLU A 27 -17.46 15.99 -5.49
C GLU A 27 -16.09 15.29 -5.40
N VAL A 28 -15.92 14.40 -4.42
CA VAL A 28 -14.68 13.63 -4.26
C VAL A 28 -14.44 12.69 -5.43
N LYS A 29 -15.49 12.01 -5.94
CA LYS A 29 -15.38 11.18 -7.16
C LYS A 29 -14.97 12.01 -8.38
N LYS A 30 -15.51 13.22 -8.54
CA LYS A 30 -15.16 14.10 -9.65
C LYS A 30 -13.73 14.65 -9.55
N SER A 31 -13.27 14.97 -8.34
CA SER A 31 -11.99 15.66 -8.14
C SER A 31 -11.33 15.30 -6.81
N PRO A 32 -10.75 14.09 -6.68
CA PRO A 32 -10.05 13.69 -5.47
C PRO A 32 -8.76 14.50 -5.29
N LYS A 33 -8.61 15.16 -4.14
CA LYS A 33 -7.55 16.14 -3.90
C LYS A 33 -6.34 15.52 -3.22
N ASP A 34 -6.57 14.64 -2.25
CA ASP A 34 -5.55 14.07 -1.38
C ASP A 34 -5.70 12.55 -1.19
N ILE A 35 -4.88 11.97 -0.31
CA ILE A 35 -4.86 10.53 -0.05
C ILE A 35 -6.13 10.03 0.65
N VAL A 36 -6.74 10.88 1.49
CA VAL A 36 -7.99 10.56 2.18
C VAL A 36 -9.10 10.43 1.15
N ASP A 37 -9.21 11.40 0.23
CA ASP A 37 -10.19 11.36 -0.86
C ASP A 37 -10.11 10.05 -1.65
N TYR A 38 -8.90 9.62 -2.03
CA TYR A 38 -8.72 8.35 -2.75
C TYR A 38 -9.17 7.15 -1.92
N PHE A 39 -8.82 7.06 -0.64
CA PHE A 39 -9.25 5.96 0.24
C PHE A 39 -10.78 5.85 0.31
N LEU A 40 -11.47 6.99 0.47
CA LEU A 40 -12.93 7.03 0.62
C LEU A 40 -13.68 6.53 -0.61
N ILE A 41 -13.07 6.65 -1.80
CA ILE A 41 -13.68 6.23 -3.07
C ILE A 41 -13.08 4.94 -3.64
N LEU A 42 -12.13 4.30 -2.95
CA LEU A 42 -11.56 3.03 -3.39
C LEU A 42 -12.67 2.00 -3.65
N PRO A 43 -12.52 1.17 -4.69
CA PRO A 43 -13.48 0.13 -4.97
C PRO A 43 -13.33 -0.97 -3.91
N GLU A 44 -14.43 -1.69 -3.66
CA GLU A 44 -14.54 -2.62 -2.53
C GLU A 44 -13.49 -3.74 -2.58
N GLU A 45 -13.19 -4.24 -3.78
CA GLU A 45 -12.19 -5.27 -4.00
C GLU A 45 -10.77 -4.84 -3.62
N SER A 46 -10.48 -3.54 -3.54
CA SER A 46 -9.19 -3.01 -3.10
C SER A 46 -9.12 -2.81 -1.58
N LEU A 47 -10.26 -2.77 -0.90
CA LEU A 47 -10.34 -2.59 0.53
C LEU A 47 -10.08 -3.89 1.27
N ASP A 48 -9.57 -3.77 2.49
CA ASP A 48 -9.59 -4.84 3.49
C ASP A 48 -11.05 -5.25 3.78
N ALA A 49 -11.25 -6.52 4.13
CA ALA A 49 -12.56 -7.10 4.40
C ALA A 49 -13.34 -6.35 5.48
N TYR A 50 -12.63 -5.73 6.44
CA TYR A 50 -13.26 -4.89 7.46
C TYR A 50 -14.11 -3.74 6.86
N PHE A 51 -13.67 -3.14 5.75
CA PHE A 51 -14.35 -2.01 5.11
C PHE A 51 -15.37 -2.43 4.04
N HIS A 52 -15.56 -3.74 3.81
CA HIS A 52 -16.54 -4.23 2.83
C HIS A 52 -17.95 -3.81 3.23
N GLY A 53 -18.74 -3.38 2.25
CA GLY A 53 -20.06 -2.79 2.48
C GLY A 53 -20.09 -1.42 3.17
N MET A 54 -18.96 -0.85 3.61
CA MET A 54 -18.95 0.51 4.18
C MET A 54 -19.18 1.57 3.11
N SER A 55 -20.19 2.41 3.36
CA SER A 55 -20.46 3.62 2.58
C SER A 55 -19.32 4.62 2.68
N PHE A 56 -19.31 5.60 1.78
CA PHE A 56 -18.37 6.72 1.80
C PHE A 56 -18.35 7.43 3.17
N GLN A 57 -19.54 7.70 3.73
CA GLN A 57 -19.67 8.40 5.00
C GLN A 57 -19.17 7.56 6.19
N GLN A 58 -19.43 6.25 6.21
CA GLN A 58 -18.91 5.37 7.25
C GLN A 58 -17.38 5.28 7.21
N ARG A 59 -16.79 5.23 6.00
CA ARG A 59 -15.32 5.28 5.84
C ARG A 59 -14.75 6.62 6.29
N LEU A 60 -15.46 7.72 6.04
CA LEU A 60 -15.05 9.05 6.50
C LEU A 60 -15.10 9.14 8.03
N GLU A 61 -16.19 8.71 8.64
CA GLU A 61 -16.36 8.66 10.10
C GLU A 61 -15.27 7.81 10.74
N PHE A 62 -14.99 6.62 10.20
CA PHE A 62 -13.91 5.75 10.66
C PHE A 62 -12.58 6.50 10.81
N LEU A 63 -12.20 7.36 9.85
CA LEU A 63 -10.94 8.09 9.92
C LEU A 63 -10.87 9.14 11.05
N TYR A 64 -12.01 9.53 11.63
CA TYR A 64 -12.08 10.51 12.71
C TYR A 64 -12.32 9.92 14.09
N ILE A 65 -13.09 8.84 14.17
CA ILE A 65 -13.57 8.28 15.46
C ILE A 65 -13.01 6.90 15.79
N ASN A 66 -12.15 6.33 14.93
CA ASN A 66 -11.50 5.06 15.22
C ASN A 66 -10.54 5.16 16.42
N ASP A 67 -10.76 4.30 17.41
CA ASP A 67 -9.91 4.09 18.59
C ASP A 67 -9.24 2.70 18.63
N SER A 68 -9.60 1.81 17.71
CA SER A 68 -9.28 0.38 17.75
C SER A 68 -8.15 -0.02 16.80
N PHE A 69 -7.79 0.85 15.85
CA PHE A 69 -6.73 0.62 14.88
C PHE A 69 -5.67 1.73 14.92
N ASP A 70 -4.43 1.36 14.67
CA ASP A 70 -3.32 2.28 14.42
C ASP A 70 -3.52 2.94 13.05
N LEU A 71 -3.99 4.18 13.08
CA LEU A 71 -4.26 5.00 11.90
C LEU A 71 -3.14 6.03 11.71
N THR A 72 -2.50 6.00 10.54
CA THR A 72 -1.58 7.05 10.09
C THR A 72 -2.16 7.73 8.87
N ILE A 73 -2.33 9.05 8.93
CA ILE A 73 -2.69 9.89 7.79
C ILE A 73 -1.62 10.95 7.61
N ASP A 74 -0.83 10.83 6.55
CA ASP A 74 0.21 11.77 6.16
C ASP A 74 -0.13 12.36 4.78
N THR A 75 -0.99 13.39 4.79
CA THR A 75 -1.43 14.06 3.56
C THR A 75 -0.29 14.74 2.82
N LYS A 76 0.78 15.15 3.53
CA LYS A 76 1.97 15.77 2.95
C LYS A 76 2.76 14.79 2.08
N ASN A 77 2.91 13.56 2.54
CA ASN A 77 3.58 12.49 1.79
C ASN A 77 2.62 11.57 1.03
N ALA A 78 1.33 11.95 0.96
CA ALA A 78 0.30 11.18 0.27
C ALA A 78 0.23 9.73 0.75
N TYR A 79 0.24 9.51 2.07
CA TYR A 79 0.23 8.18 2.66
C TYR A 79 -0.89 8.04 3.69
N LEU A 80 -1.55 6.89 3.68
CA LEU A 80 -2.53 6.48 4.68
C LEU A 80 -2.27 5.01 5.01
N SER A 81 -2.17 4.65 6.28
CA SER A 81 -2.11 3.26 6.71
C SER A 81 -3.04 3.00 7.88
N ILE A 82 -3.59 1.80 7.91
CA ILE A 82 -4.49 1.32 8.94
C ILE A 82 -4.03 -0.08 9.32
N VAL A 83 -3.63 -0.24 10.58
CA VAL A 83 -3.11 -1.51 11.11
C VAL A 83 -3.83 -1.83 12.42
N GLY A 84 -4.21 -3.07 12.64
CA GLY A 84 -4.77 -3.51 13.92
C GLY A 84 -5.34 -4.91 13.83
N ASN A 85 -6.17 -5.28 14.79
CA ASN A 85 -6.78 -6.60 14.83
C ASN A 85 -8.29 -6.49 14.70
N TYR A 86 -8.88 -7.32 13.85
CA TYR A 86 -10.33 -7.43 13.68
C TYR A 86 -10.70 -8.91 13.54
N ASP A 87 -11.64 -9.38 14.35
CA ASP A 87 -12.12 -10.77 14.33
C ASP A 87 -10.99 -11.82 14.33
N MET A 88 -10.01 -11.63 15.22
CA MET A 88 -8.78 -12.46 15.35
C MET A 88 -7.84 -12.44 14.13
N GLN A 89 -8.08 -11.58 13.14
CA GLN A 89 -7.21 -11.38 11.98
C GLN A 89 -6.47 -10.05 12.08
N THR A 90 -5.22 -10.00 11.62
CA THR A 90 -4.53 -8.71 11.51
C THR A 90 -5.03 -7.99 10.26
N MET A 91 -5.62 -6.83 10.48
CA MET A 91 -5.95 -5.90 9.42
C MET A 91 -4.70 -5.07 9.09
N LYS A 92 -4.30 -5.04 7.82
CA LYS A 92 -3.23 -4.16 7.34
C LYS A 92 -3.62 -3.62 5.98
N GLN A 93 -3.90 -2.33 5.91
CA GLN A 93 -4.14 -1.63 4.64
C GLN A 93 -3.26 -0.39 4.56
N ALA A 94 -2.66 -0.15 3.40
CA ALA A 94 -1.98 1.11 3.12
C ALA A 94 -2.38 1.63 1.74
N VAL A 95 -2.46 2.95 1.62
CA VAL A 95 -2.77 3.67 0.39
C VAL A 95 -1.71 4.75 0.22
N THR A 96 -1.14 4.85 -0.96
CA THR A 96 -0.31 5.99 -1.36
C THR A 96 -0.58 6.40 -2.81
N TYR A 97 0.01 7.49 -3.29
CA TYR A 97 0.06 7.75 -4.72
C TYR A 97 1.42 8.26 -5.19
N PHE A 98 1.78 7.91 -6.41
CA PHE A 98 2.99 8.34 -7.10
C PHE A 98 2.64 9.35 -8.19
N THR A 99 3.27 10.52 -8.15
CA THR A 99 3.04 11.57 -9.14
C THR A 99 3.97 11.40 -10.35
N LYS A 100 3.39 11.34 -11.55
CA LYS A 100 4.12 11.36 -12.82
C LYS A 100 4.62 12.78 -13.14
N ALA A 101 5.50 12.90 -14.14
CA ALA A 101 6.00 14.19 -14.59
C ALA A 101 4.88 15.15 -15.09
N ASP A 102 3.80 14.61 -15.65
CA ASP A 102 2.63 15.37 -16.09
C ASP A 102 1.64 15.72 -14.97
N LYS A 103 2.01 15.43 -13.70
CA LYS A 103 1.20 15.62 -12.48
C LYS A 103 0.02 14.66 -12.32
N SER A 104 -0.22 13.75 -13.27
CA SER A 104 -1.16 12.65 -13.05
C SER A 104 -0.62 11.72 -11.95
N ARG A 105 -1.53 10.98 -11.30
CA ARG A 105 -1.22 10.14 -10.13
C ARG A 105 -1.49 8.68 -10.44
N ILE A 106 -0.60 7.81 -9.95
CA ILE A 106 -0.84 6.38 -9.82
C ILE A 106 -1.14 6.09 -8.35
N ILE A 107 -2.33 5.57 -8.05
CA ILE A 107 -2.76 5.25 -6.70
C ILE A 107 -2.33 3.81 -6.41
N ALA A 108 -1.58 3.60 -5.33
CA ALA A 108 -1.18 2.27 -4.89
C ALA A 108 -1.95 1.90 -3.63
N VAL A 109 -2.50 0.69 -3.61
CA VAL A 109 -3.24 0.14 -2.48
C VAL A 109 -2.61 -1.20 -2.14
N SER A 110 -2.21 -1.39 -0.88
CA SER A 110 -1.81 -2.69 -0.36
C SER A 110 -2.75 -3.13 0.73
N LYS A 111 -3.12 -4.42 0.74
CA LYS A 111 -3.85 -5.04 1.85
C LYS A 111 -3.28 -6.40 2.21
N ALA A 112 -3.32 -6.75 3.49
CA ALA A 112 -3.12 -8.13 3.91
C ALA A 112 -4.36 -8.95 3.56
N VAL A 113 -4.15 -10.17 3.09
CA VAL A 113 -5.18 -11.18 2.95
C VAL A 113 -4.72 -12.43 3.70
N PRO A 114 -5.63 -13.14 4.39
CA PRO A 114 -5.30 -14.42 4.99
C PRO A 114 -4.78 -15.38 3.93
N ASP A 115 -3.64 -16.01 4.22
CA ASP A 115 -3.06 -17.07 3.39
C ASP A 115 -2.91 -18.30 4.27
N MET A 116 -3.61 -19.38 3.92
CA MET A 116 -3.63 -20.63 4.72
C MET A 116 -2.25 -21.24 4.91
N MET A 117 -1.28 -20.93 4.04
CA MET A 117 0.07 -21.48 4.07
C MET A 117 1.09 -20.51 4.67
N PHE A 118 0.91 -19.20 4.46
CA PHE A 118 1.89 -18.17 4.83
C PHE A 118 1.43 -17.21 5.94
N GLY A 119 0.26 -17.47 6.53
CA GLY A 119 -0.38 -16.61 7.53
C GLY A 119 -1.05 -15.42 6.86
N GLU A 120 -0.24 -14.50 6.32
CA GLU A 120 -0.71 -13.28 5.65
C GLU A 120 0.07 -13.02 4.36
N GLN A 121 -0.65 -12.86 3.26
CA GLN A 121 -0.08 -12.35 2.01
C GLN A 121 -0.43 -10.86 1.87
N VAL A 122 0.54 -10.01 1.51
CA VAL A 122 0.25 -8.60 1.19
C VAL A 122 0.08 -8.45 -0.32
N ILE A 123 -1.15 -8.20 -0.76
CA ILE A 123 -1.45 -7.90 -2.16
C ILE A 123 -1.33 -6.40 -2.37
N THR A 124 -0.62 -5.99 -3.42
CA THR A 124 -0.49 -4.57 -3.80
C THR A 124 -0.95 -4.38 -5.24
N VAL A 125 -1.86 -3.42 -5.44
CA VAL A 125 -2.44 -3.07 -6.74
C VAL A 125 -2.20 -1.58 -7.02
N PHE A 126 -1.95 -1.25 -8.28
CA PHE A 126 -1.72 0.11 -8.74
C PHE A 126 -2.80 0.52 -9.75
N TYR A 127 -3.40 1.68 -9.53
CA TYR A 127 -4.51 2.20 -10.32
C TYR A 127 -4.19 3.55 -10.95
N GLU A 128 -4.74 3.77 -12.14
CA GLU A 128 -5.04 5.10 -12.66
C GLU A 128 -6.49 5.45 -12.31
N TYR A 129 -6.72 6.64 -11.75
CA TYR A 129 -8.07 7.14 -11.55
C TYR A 129 -8.46 8.08 -12.70
N LYS A 130 -9.42 7.66 -13.52
CA LYS A 130 -9.86 8.39 -14.71
C LYS A 130 -11.34 8.18 -14.95
N ASP A 131 -12.05 9.24 -15.33
CA ASP A 131 -13.49 9.20 -15.63
C ASP A 131 -14.29 8.56 -14.48
N GLU A 132 -13.96 8.99 -13.25
CA GLU A 132 -14.53 8.51 -11.98
C GLU A 132 -14.30 7.02 -11.68
N LYS A 133 -13.38 6.35 -12.38
CA LYS A 133 -13.09 4.92 -12.25
C LYS A 133 -11.63 4.62 -11.95
N PHE A 134 -11.41 3.57 -11.16
CA PHE A 134 -10.09 2.99 -10.96
C PHE A 134 -9.80 1.97 -12.06
N ILE A 135 -8.68 2.15 -12.76
CA ILE A 135 -8.21 1.28 -13.84
C ILE A 135 -6.94 0.60 -13.34
N ASP A 136 -6.96 -0.72 -13.19
CA ASP A 136 -5.77 -1.48 -12.78
C ASP A 136 -4.68 -1.37 -13.88
N VAL A 137 -3.51 -0.89 -13.47
CA VAL A 137 -2.32 -0.72 -14.30
C VAL A 137 -1.10 -1.44 -13.73
N THR A 138 -1.28 -2.31 -12.73
CA THR A 138 -0.19 -2.97 -11.97
C THR A 138 0.87 -3.57 -12.89
N SER A 139 0.47 -4.38 -13.88
CA SER A 139 1.39 -5.04 -14.81
C SER A 139 2.13 -4.10 -15.76
N LYS A 140 1.62 -2.87 -15.96
CA LYS A 140 2.26 -1.84 -16.80
C LYS A 140 3.28 -1.00 -16.02
N ILE A 141 3.05 -0.86 -14.72
CA ILE A 141 3.76 0.06 -13.84
C ILE A 141 4.83 -0.68 -13.02
N VAL A 142 4.58 -1.92 -12.62
CA VAL A 142 5.52 -2.73 -11.83
C VAL A 142 6.28 -3.69 -12.76
N PRO A 143 7.62 -3.70 -12.75
CA PRO A 143 8.37 -4.69 -13.53
C PRO A 143 8.10 -6.11 -13.01
N LYS A 144 8.06 -7.11 -13.90
CA LYS A 144 7.79 -8.53 -13.52
C LYS A 144 8.78 -8.96 -12.44
N LEU A 145 8.27 -9.21 -11.23
CA LEU A 145 9.04 -9.81 -10.14
C LEU A 145 9.18 -11.30 -10.41
N THR A 146 10.39 -11.82 -10.21
CA THR A 146 10.71 -13.24 -10.35
C THR A 146 11.65 -13.68 -9.24
N LEU A 147 11.65 -14.96 -8.90
CA LEU A 147 12.46 -15.49 -7.82
C LEU A 147 13.96 -15.41 -8.14
N GLN A 148 14.33 -15.45 -9.43
CA GLN A 148 15.72 -15.24 -9.90
C GLN A 148 16.31 -13.91 -9.41
N LEU A 149 15.47 -12.90 -9.14
CA LEU A 149 15.95 -11.62 -8.67
C LEU A 149 16.50 -11.68 -7.24
N PHE A 150 16.08 -12.66 -6.44
CA PHE A 150 16.36 -12.81 -5.00
C PHE A 150 17.43 -13.86 -4.69
N VAL A 151 17.83 -14.69 -5.65
CA VAL A 151 18.73 -15.83 -5.44
C VAL A 151 20.06 -15.66 -6.16
N SER A 152 21.05 -16.43 -5.72
CA SER A 152 22.35 -16.47 -6.36
C SER A 152 22.30 -17.09 -7.76
N LYS A 153 23.28 -16.73 -8.59
CA LYS A 153 23.39 -17.23 -9.98
C LYS A 153 23.33 -18.76 -10.09
N GLY A 154 23.82 -19.49 -9.07
CA GLY A 154 23.79 -20.95 -9.04
C GLY A 154 22.38 -21.55 -9.03
N TYR A 155 21.43 -20.88 -8.37
CA TYR A 155 20.04 -21.31 -8.30
C TYR A 155 19.17 -20.77 -9.45
N GLN A 156 19.62 -19.72 -10.15
CA GLN A 156 18.79 -19.07 -11.18
C GLN A 156 18.36 -20.02 -12.31
N SER A 157 19.24 -20.96 -12.71
CA SER A 157 18.93 -21.95 -13.74
C SER A 157 17.98 -23.05 -13.29
N MET A 158 17.77 -23.20 -11.98
CA MET A 158 16.88 -24.20 -11.39
C MET A 158 15.44 -23.66 -11.21
N ILE A 159 15.25 -22.34 -11.30
CA ILE A 159 13.93 -21.72 -11.18
C ILE A 159 13.20 -21.80 -12.53
N THR A 160 12.22 -22.70 -12.60
CA THR A 160 11.33 -22.88 -13.75
C THR A 160 10.29 -21.76 -13.83
N GLU A 161 9.57 -21.66 -14.97
CA GLU A 161 8.44 -20.73 -15.09
C GLU A 161 7.31 -21.09 -14.12
N GLU A 162 7.08 -22.39 -13.89
CA GLU A 162 6.12 -22.90 -12.91
C GLU A 162 6.42 -22.39 -11.49
N ILE A 163 7.68 -22.50 -11.04
CA ILE A 163 8.12 -21.95 -9.74
C ILE A 163 7.90 -20.44 -9.68
N ASN A 164 8.22 -19.72 -10.76
CA ASN A 164 8.01 -18.27 -10.82
C ASN A 164 6.53 -17.87 -10.81
N GLN A 165 5.65 -18.64 -11.43
CA GLN A 165 4.20 -18.39 -11.43
C GLN A 165 3.59 -18.65 -10.06
N ALA A 166 4.11 -19.63 -9.33
CA ALA A 166 3.69 -19.93 -7.96
C ALA A 166 4.31 -18.98 -6.92
N ALA A 167 5.37 -18.25 -7.27
CA ALA A 167 6.04 -17.31 -6.38
C ALA A 167 5.13 -16.13 -5.99
N LYS A 168 5.15 -15.81 -4.70
CA LYS A 168 4.41 -14.70 -4.10
C LYS A 168 5.39 -13.61 -3.71
N PHE A 169 5.03 -12.36 -3.99
CA PHE A 169 5.83 -11.20 -3.65
C PHE A 169 5.00 -10.19 -2.89
N ASN A 170 5.60 -9.59 -1.86
CA ASN A 170 5.02 -8.46 -1.14
C ASN A 170 5.71 -7.18 -1.62
N ILE A 171 4.94 -6.10 -1.81
CA ILE A 171 5.47 -4.77 -2.10
C ILE A 171 5.09 -3.84 -0.95
N GLU A 172 6.07 -3.43 -0.16
CA GLU A 172 5.90 -2.45 0.90
C GLU A 172 5.82 -1.05 0.29
N LEU A 173 4.72 -0.34 0.55
CA LEU A 173 4.49 1.03 0.11
C LEU A 173 5.19 2.02 1.05
N PRO A 174 5.94 3.01 0.53
CA PRO A 174 6.66 3.95 1.36
C PRO A 174 5.74 5.02 1.96
N GLN A 175 5.89 5.31 3.25
CA GLN A 175 5.35 6.54 3.83
C GLN A 175 6.14 7.77 3.38
N ILE A 176 7.46 7.66 3.24
CA ILE A 176 8.34 8.77 2.85
C ILE A 176 9.12 8.39 1.60
N GLY A 177 9.13 9.29 0.62
CA GLY A 177 9.81 9.09 -0.65
C GLY A 177 8.98 8.24 -1.62
N THR A 178 9.65 7.67 -2.63
CA THR A 178 8.98 7.00 -3.76
C THR A 178 9.56 5.64 -4.09
N VAL A 179 10.29 5.04 -3.14
CA VAL A 179 10.92 3.73 -3.29
C VAL A 179 10.10 2.70 -2.55
N CYS A 180 9.49 1.77 -3.27
CA CYS A 180 8.85 0.60 -2.66
C CYS A 180 9.90 -0.49 -2.43
N LYS A 181 9.62 -1.40 -1.50
CA LYS A 181 10.47 -2.57 -1.25
C LYS A 181 9.72 -3.83 -1.62
N ALA A 182 10.27 -4.61 -2.55
CA ALA A 182 9.74 -5.91 -2.91
C ALA A 182 10.47 -7.02 -2.15
N THR A 183 9.72 -7.98 -1.61
CA THR A 183 10.25 -9.18 -0.96
C THR A 183 9.60 -10.43 -1.55
N ALA A 184 10.35 -11.53 -1.65
CA ALA A 184 9.79 -12.83 -1.99
C ALA A 184 9.12 -13.42 -0.75
N ALA A 185 7.79 -13.40 -0.69
CA ALA A 185 7.00 -13.81 0.46
C ALA A 185 6.92 -15.34 0.60
N GLY A 186 7.01 -16.08 -0.50
CA GLY A 186 6.94 -17.53 -0.51
C GLY A 186 6.61 -18.07 -1.88
N ILE A 187 6.28 -19.36 -1.95
CA ILE A 187 5.82 -20.04 -3.16
C ILE A 187 4.62 -20.89 -2.81
N SER A 188 3.52 -20.71 -3.54
CA SER A 188 2.31 -21.50 -3.35
C SER A 188 2.53 -22.96 -3.78
N LYS A 189 2.97 -23.82 -2.85
CA LYS A 189 3.29 -25.24 -3.10
C LYS A 189 2.19 -26.02 -3.84
N PRO A 190 0.88 -25.79 -3.60
CA PRO A 190 -0.18 -26.46 -4.37
C PRO A 190 -0.21 -26.11 -5.87
N LEU A 191 0.51 -25.08 -6.30
CA LEU A 191 0.61 -24.66 -7.71
C LEU A 191 1.85 -25.22 -8.41
N ILE A 192 2.64 -26.06 -7.73
CA ILE A 192 3.83 -26.69 -8.31
C ILE A 192 3.84 -28.20 -8.05
N GLU A 193 4.55 -28.95 -8.90
CA GLU A 193 4.79 -30.37 -8.65
C GLU A 193 5.47 -30.63 -7.29
N GLU A 194 5.03 -31.69 -6.60
CA GLU A 194 5.59 -32.11 -5.30
C GLU A 194 7.09 -32.44 -5.36
N SER A 195 7.54 -32.95 -6.52
CA SER A 195 8.95 -33.21 -6.81
C SER A 195 9.85 -31.98 -6.71
N LEU A 196 9.28 -30.78 -6.80
CA LEU A 196 9.99 -29.50 -6.73
C LEU A 196 10.01 -28.88 -5.32
N TRP A 197 9.32 -29.48 -4.34
CA TRP A 197 9.15 -28.87 -3.02
C TRP A 197 10.47 -28.70 -2.27
N ASP A 198 11.34 -29.71 -2.28
CA ASP A 198 12.66 -29.64 -1.61
C ASP A 198 13.55 -28.56 -2.23
N LEU A 199 13.55 -28.46 -3.57
CA LEU A 199 14.28 -27.42 -4.29
C LEU A 199 13.75 -26.03 -3.93
N VAL A 200 12.43 -25.88 -3.83
CA VAL A 200 11.79 -24.61 -3.45
C VAL A 200 12.17 -24.21 -2.03
N ASP A 201 12.15 -25.16 -1.08
CA ASP A 201 12.53 -24.89 0.30
C ASP A 201 14.01 -24.48 0.38
N GLU A 202 14.90 -25.17 -0.34
CA GLU A 202 16.30 -24.81 -0.45
C GLU A 202 16.49 -23.39 -1.02
N ILE A 203 15.80 -23.06 -2.11
CA ILE A 203 15.85 -21.75 -2.75
C ILE A 203 15.39 -20.64 -1.77
N LEU A 204 14.30 -20.88 -1.05
CA LEU A 204 13.74 -19.88 -0.14
C LEU A 204 14.61 -19.68 1.12
N GLN A 205 15.31 -20.71 1.58
CA GLN A 205 16.26 -20.63 2.69
C GLN A 205 17.59 -19.97 2.30
N ASN A 206 17.98 -20.06 1.03
CA ASN A 206 19.28 -19.58 0.52
C ASN A 206 19.15 -18.33 -0.37
N LYS A 207 18.18 -17.44 -0.08
CA LYS A 207 18.06 -16.14 -0.75
C LYS A 207 19.35 -15.34 -0.59
N GLU A 208 19.87 -14.82 -1.70
CA GLU A 208 21.00 -13.89 -1.69
C GLU A 208 20.55 -12.49 -1.27
N PHE A 209 19.34 -12.11 -1.69
CA PHE A 209 18.71 -10.84 -1.39
C PHE A 209 17.34 -11.08 -0.76
N ASN A 210 17.06 -10.41 0.35
CA ASN A 210 15.72 -10.40 0.96
C ASN A 210 14.85 -9.26 0.45
N ILE A 211 15.48 -8.16 0.02
CA ILE A 211 14.77 -6.94 -0.43
C ILE A 211 15.32 -6.47 -1.77
N ILE A 212 14.41 -6.07 -2.65
CA ILE A 212 14.72 -5.37 -3.90
C ILE A 212 13.95 -4.06 -3.92
N GLU A 213 14.65 -2.95 -4.14
CA GLU A 213 13.99 -1.66 -4.31
C GLU A 213 13.26 -1.60 -5.65
N LEU A 214 12.06 -1.02 -5.64
CA LEU A 214 11.35 -0.57 -6.82
C LEU A 214 11.37 0.95 -6.81
N LYS A 215 12.17 1.56 -7.69
CA LYS A 215 12.35 3.00 -7.78
C LYS A 215 11.37 3.62 -8.76
N TRP A 216 10.59 4.59 -8.31
CA TRP A 216 9.68 5.32 -9.17
C TRP A 216 10.42 6.18 -10.21
N ASN A 217 10.21 5.89 -11.48
CA ASN A 217 10.66 6.73 -12.59
C ASN A 217 9.50 7.66 -13.00
N LYS A 218 9.51 8.91 -12.49
CA LYS A 218 8.43 9.88 -12.73
C LYS A 218 8.23 10.23 -14.20
N GLN A 219 9.27 10.16 -15.02
CA GLN A 219 9.21 10.49 -16.45
C GLN A 219 8.50 9.39 -17.23
N LYS A 220 8.79 8.12 -16.90
CA LYS A 220 8.14 6.97 -17.53
C LYS A 220 6.80 6.61 -16.89
N GLY A 221 6.55 7.13 -15.68
CA GLY A 221 5.39 6.79 -14.88
C GLY A 221 5.36 5.31 -14.48
N LYS A 222 6.51 4.69 -14.22
CA LYS A 222 6.62 3.28 -13.81
C LYS A 222 7.81 3.03 -12.90
N PHE A 223 7.82 1.88 -12.24
CA PHE A 223 8.93 1.43 -11.41
C PHE A 223 10.05 0.78 -12.22
N GLU A 224 11.27 0.92 -11.71
CA GLU A 224 12.47 0.27 -12.20
C GLU A 224 13.18 -0.41 -11.02
N PHE A 225 13.88 -1.52 -11.28
CA PHE A 225 14.66 -2.19 -10.24
C PHE A 225 15.77 -1.28 -9.72
N GLY A 226 15.86 -1.19 -8.40
CA GLY A 226 16.85 -0.40 -7.67
C GLY A 226 17.92 -1.26 -7.00
N LYS A 227 18.35 -0.83 -5.81
CA LYS A 227 19.33 -1.60 -5.03
C LYS A 227 18.73 -2.90 -4.53
N LYS A 228 19.59 -3.87 -4.26
CA LYS A 228 19.25 -5.14 -3.62
C LYS A 228 19.92 -5.22 -2.27
N TYR A 229 19.23 -5.76 -1.28
CA TYR A 229 19.73 -5.92 0.08
C TYR A 229 19.59 -7.37 0.51
N LYS A 230 20.61 -7.85 1.21
CA LYS A 230 20.57 -9.11 1.94
C LYS A 230 19.73 -8.95 3.19
#